data_AF-A0AB34JKB3-F1
#
_entry.id   AF-A0AB34JKB3-F1
#
_cell.length_a   1.000
_cell.length_b   1.000
_cell.length_c   1.000
_cell.angle_alpha   90.00
_cell.angle_beta   90.00
_cell.angle_gamma   90.00
#
_symmetry.space_group_name_H-M   'P 1'
#
loop_
_entity.id
_entity.type
_entity.pdbx_description
1 polymer ?
#
loop_
_entity_poly.entity_id
_entity_poly.type
_entity_poly.pdbx_seq_one_letter_code
_entity_poly.pdbx_strand_id
1 'polypeptide(L)'
;MVDLRALLEQLDMLSFEDLLPPHEMQQWANLTRLELLDTLKRSGLPLAQRQKLANALFKARRAEQQRLPDPPDPLVASLTPDRSAAAQERHEILYGRMGACAPNAPIPRVPPPPPPPPPPPAEPAEAAAAPPAVGRVFCVSDLHTDHLANMEWCGALLAAARRGEHKADALLVAGDVSSRHEILRQTLRTLREAFGHVFYTPGNHDLWVRGAVASANIRTKPIDSLRRLSEITRLCDSLGVHTGPAYAAGAIVAPLYAWYHSSFDTEPEIVGWEGIPSSASILNDFVLCDWPEPLSTSDDSIAIHFDSLNDSEAIKALQEKHPSAPLITFSHFVPLLELNPEKRFLFFPPLAKAIGSNYLGARIKALKPAVHIFGHTHFGWDSTVGGVRYVQAPLSYPQERSGRLGTVATGEFPHGSPPTPLLIYDATNRSFPPRYDAGWSNYYARYPRRADLCHLLAPYVASQYKQVQGVGQVGWLKDGDNPDGSATGHPVPAWALGPASATEFEERQRLAGKNLAKNR
;
A
#
# COMPACT_ATOMS: atom_id res chain seq x y z
N MET A 1 -16.98 -25.58 -17.69
CA MET A 1 -17.46 -24.38 -18.38
C MET A 1 -18.89 -24.14 -17.97
N VAL A 2 -19.19 -22.97 -17.40
CA VAL A 2 -20.56 -22.49 -17.24
C VAL A 2 -21.31 -22.66 -18.56
N ASP A 3 -22.59 -23.08 -18.51
CA ASP A 3 -23.45 -23.16 -19.68
C ASP A 3 -23.72 -21.73 -20.19
N LEU A 4 -22.72 -21.19 -20.90
CA LEU A 4 -22.72 -19.86 -21.50
C LEU A 4 -23.93 -19.72 -22.42
N ARG A 5 -24.41 -20.82 -23.00
CA ARG A 5 -25.57 -20.86 -23.88
C ARG A 5 -26.83 -20.40 -23.15
N ALA A 6 -27.08 -20.94 -21.96
CA ALA A 6 -28.23 -20.55 -21.13
C ALA A 6 -28.17 -19.07 -20.69
N LEU A 7 -26.97 -18.53 -20.47
CA LEU A 7 -26.76 -17.12 -20.11
C LEU A 7 -26.94 -16.18 -21.31
N LEU A 8 -26.57 -16.62 -22.51
CA LEU A 8 -26.71 -15.89 -23.77
C LEU A 8 -28.16 -15.89 -24.26
N GLU A 9 -28.89 -16.98 -24.05
CA GLU A 9 -30.34 -17.08 -24.28
C GLU A 9 -31.13 -16.11 -23.38
N GLN A 10 -30.72 -15.92 -22.12
CA GLN A 10 -31.31 -14.91 -21.22
C GLN A 10 -31.07 -13.46 -21.66
N LEU A 11 -30.12 -13.22 -22.57
CA LEU A 11 -29.75 -11.89 -23.06
C LEU A 11 -30.21 -11.63 -24.51
N ASP A 12 -30.95 -12.56 -25.12
CA ASP A 12 -31.51 -12.47 -26.48
C ASP A 12 -30.42 -12.30 -27.58
N MET A 13 -29.27 -12.95 -27.38
CA MET A 13 -28.07 -12.84 -28.22
C MET A 13 -27.78 -14.17 -28.93
N LEU A 14 -28.38 -14.40 -30.10
CA LEU A 14 -28.39 -15.71 -30.79
C LEU A 14 -27.15 -16.07 -31.63
N SER A 15 -26.12 -15.22 -31.76
CA SER A 15 -24.95 -15.53 -32.60
C SER A 15 -23.61 -15.05 -31.99
N PHE A 16 -23.29 -15.56 -30.80
CA PHE A 16 -21.99 -15.29 -30.18
C PHE A 16 -20.82 -16.04 -30.86
N GLU A 17 -21.09 -17.14 -31.55
CA GLU A 17 -20.09 -17.94 -32.29
C GLU A 17 -19.48 -17.18 -33.48
N ASP A 18 -20.16 -16.15 -33.99
CA ASP A 18 -19.66 -15.27 -35.07
C ASP A 18 -18.75 -14.14 -34.54
N LEU A 19 -18.74 -13.89 -33.22
CA LEU A 19 -17.98 -12.80 -32.61
C LEU A 19 -16.55 -13.20 -32.25
N LEU A 20 -16.29 -14.46 -31.88
CA LEU A 20 -15.01 -14.88 -31.31
C LEU A 20 -14.71 -16.38 -31.54
N PRO A 21 -13.55 -16.74 -32.12
CA PRO A 21 -13.18 -18.14 -32.34
C PRO A 21 -12.78 -18.84 -31.03
N PRO A 22 -13.00 -20.17 -30.91
CA PRO A 22 -12.84 -20.93 -29.65
C PRO A 22 -11.47 -20.86 -28.97
N HIS A 23 -10.41 -20.53 -29.71
CA HIS A 23 -9.04 -20.45 -29.18
C HIS A 23 -8.75 -19.16 -28.40
N GLU A 24 -9.55 -18.10 -28.58
CA GLU A 24 -9.44 -16.87 -27.78
C GLU A 24 -10.10 -17.02 -26.41
N MET A 25 -11.09 -17.92 -26.25
CA MET A 25 -11.83 -18.08 -24.99
C MET A 25 -10.95 -18.48 -23.78
N GLN A 26 -9.86 -19.22 -23.99
CA GLN A 26 -8.91 -19.56 -22.91
C GLN A 26 -8.09 -18.36 -22.42
N GLN A 27 -7.85 -17.36 -23.27
CA GLN A 27 -7.08 -16.15 -22.92
C GLN A 27 -7.90 -15.20 -22.03
N TRP A 28 -9.22 -15.23 -22.17
CA TRP A 28 -10.13 -14.34 -21.44
C TRP A 28 -10.39 -14.79 -19.99
N ALA A 29 -10.07 -16.04 -19.66
CA ALA A 29 -10.19 -16.59 -18.30
C ALA A 29 -9.34 -15.83 -17.26
N ASN A 30 -8.30 -15.12 -17.71
CA ASN A 30 -7.36 -14.39 -16.87
C ASN A 30 -7.60 -12.87 -16.84
N LEU A 31 -8.54 -12.36 -17.64
CA LEU A 31 -8.81 -10.92 -17.73
C LEU A 31 -9.60 -10.43 -16.51
N THR A 32 -9.20 -9.27 -16.00
CA THR A 32 -9.96 -8.48 -15.04
C THR A 32 -11.28 -8.01 -15.65
N ARG A 33 -12.23 -7.57 -14.81
CA ARG A 33 -13.51 -7.03 -15.27
C ARG A 33 -13.35 -5.82 -16.22
N LEU A 34 -12.30 -5.02 -16.02
CA LEU A 34 -11.99 -3.86 -16.86
C LEU A 34 -11.40 -4.28 -18.20
N GLU A 35 -10.51 -5.29 -18.20
CA GLU A 35 -9.97 -5.86 -19.44
C GLU A 35 -11.08 -6.55 -20.24
N LEU A 36 -11.98 -7.30 -19.58
CA LEU A 36 -13.19 -7.86 -20.21
C LEU A 36 -14.02 -6.78 -20.90
N LEU A 37 -14.25 -5.64 -20.24
CA LEU A 37 -14.97 -4.51 -20.81
C LEU A 37 -14.24 -3.88 -22.01
N ASP A 38 -12.91 -3.81 -21.93
CA ASP A 38 -12.07 -3.28 -23.00
C ASP A 38 -12.05 -4.21 -24.21
N THR A 39 -11.96 -5.53 -23.99
CA THR A 39 -12.02 -6.51 -25.07
C THR A 39 -13.41 -6.56 -25.71
N LEU A 40 -14.47 -6.42 -24.91
CA LEU A 40 -15.84 -6.26 -25.39
C LEU A 40 -16.09 -4.93 -26.13
N LYS A 41 -15.17 -3.95 -26.13
CA LYS A 41 -15.32 -2.77 -27.01
C LYS A 41 -15.34 -3.15 -28.49
N ARG A 42 -14.65 -4.23 -28.86
CA ARG A 42 -14.52 -4.67 -30.25
C ARG A 42 -15.78 -5.32 -30.82
N SER A 43 -16.74 -5.70 -29.97
CA SER A 43 -18.00 -6.34 -30.39
C SER A 43 -19.08 -5.35 -30.88
N GLY A 44 -18.84 -4.04 -30.81
CA GLY A 44 -19.82 -3.03 -31.22
C GLY A 44 -21.03 -2.88 -30.28
N LEU A 45 -21.07 -3.61 -29.16
CA LEU A 45 -22.18 -3.58 -28.21
C LEU A 45 -22.29 -2.23 -27.46
N PRO A 46 -23.52 -1.74 -27.18
CA PRO A 46 -23.75 -0.64 -26.24
C PRO A 46 -23.10 -0.88 -24.88
N LEU A 47 -22.62 0.19 -24.22
CA LEU A 47 -21.88 0.10 -22.95
C LEU A 47 -22.66 -0.67 -21.87
N ALA A 48 -23.98 -0.46 -21.77
CA ALA A 48 -24.82 -1.15 -20.79
C ALA A 48 -24.86 -2.68 -21.00
N GLN A 49 -24.85 -3.14 -22.25
CA GLN A 49 -24.83 -4.58 -22.58
C GLN A 49 -23.44 -5.18 -22.33
N ARG A 50 -22.36 -4.44 -22.65
CA ARG A 50 -20.99 -4.83 -22.30
C ARG A 50 -20.79 -4.96 -20.80
N GLN A 51 -21.34 -4.03 -20.03
CA GLN A 51 -21.29 -4.08 -18.56
C GLN A 51 -22.04 -5.29 -18.01
N LYS A 52 -23.23 -5.60 -18.52
CA LYS A 52 -23.99 -6.79 -18.13
C LYS A 52 -23.24 -8.07 -18.46
N LEU A 53 -22.68 -8.18 -19.66
CA LEU A 53 -21.94 -9.37 -20.10
C LEU A 53 -20.65 -9.56 -19.30
N ALA A 54 -19.86 -8.50 -19.09
CA ALA A 54 -18.65 -8.55 -18.26
C ALA A 54 -18.98 -8.95 -16.81
N ASN A 55 -20.08 -8.45 -16.23
CA ASN A 55 -20.51 -8.83 -14.89
C ASN A 55 -20.92 -10.31 -14.81
N ALA A 56 -21.66 -10.78 -15.81
CA ALA A 56 -22.15 -12.14 -15.83
C ALA A 56 -21.02 -13.15 -16.04
N LEU A 57 -20.07 -12.86 -16.95
CA LEU A 57 -18.85 -13.66 -17.15
C LEU A 57 -17.96 -13.67 -15.90
N PHE A 58 -17.80 -12.52 -15.24
CA PHE A 58 -17.03 -12.42 -14.00
C PHE A 58 -17.69 -13.22 -12.85
N LYS A 59 -19.02 -13.17 -12.73
CA LYS A 59 -19.78 -13.93 -11.72
C LYS A 59 -19.76 -15.44 -12.00
N ALA A 60 -19.89 -15.81 -13.27
CA ALA A 60 -19.77 -17.19 -13.76
C ALA A 60 -18.39 -17.79 -13.47
N ARG A 61 -17.32 -17.03 -13.75
CA ARG A 61 -15.94 -17.38 -13.38
C ARG A 61 -15.80 -17.61 -11.87
N ARG A 62 -16.29 -16.68 -11.04
CA ARG A 62 -16.21 -16.81 -9.58
C ARG A 62 -16.89 -18.09 -9.09
N ALA A 63 -18.04 -18.44 -9.68
CA ALA A 63 -18.76 -19.67 -9.35
C ALA A 63 -18.03 -20.95 -9.83
N GLU A 64 -17.25 -20.89 -10.92
CA GLU A 64 -16.45 -22.00 -11.41
C GLU A 64 -15.12 -22.16 -10.66
N GLN A 65 -14.46 -21.06 -10.28
CA GLN A 65 -13.28 -21.06 -9.40
C GLN A 65 -13.62 -21.60 -8.00
N GLN A 66 -14.83 -21.36 -7.50
CA GLN A 66 -15.35 -21.95 -6.26
C GLN A 66 -15.66 -23.46 -6.35
N ARG A 67 -15.69 -24.05 -7.56
CA ARG A 67 -15.91 -25.49 -7.78
C ARG A 67 -14.62 -26.28 -7.96
N LEU A 68 -13.52 -25.62 -8.32
CA LEU A 68 -12.22 -26.26 -8.39
C LEU A 68 -11.63 -26.33 -6.97
N PRO A 69 -10.95 -27.43 -6.59
CA PRO A 69 -10.16 -27.42 -5.37
C PRO A 69 -9.14 -26.27 -5.46
N ASP A 70 -8.99 -25.51 -4.37
CA ASP A 70 -7.99 -24.45 -4.31
C ASP A 70 -6.63 -25.02 -4.71
N PRO A 71 -5.85 -24.34 -5.56
CA PRO A 71 -4.47 -24.74 -5.80
C PRO A 71 -3.76 -24.78 -4.44
N PRO A 72 -2.83 -25.74 -4.23
CA PRO A 72 -2.09 -25.83 -2.99
C PRO A 72 -1.46 -24.48 -2.70
N ASP A 73 -1.77 -23.92 -1.53
CA ASP A 73 -1.28 -22.60 -1.16
C ASP A 73 0.25 -22.70 -0.96
N PRO A 74 1.06 -22.05 -1.82
CA PRO A 74 2.50 -22.10 -1.69
C PRO A 74 2.96 -21.49 -0.35
N LEU A 75 2.11 -20.70 0.30
CA LEU A 75 2.35 -20.10 1.61
C LEU A 75 1.95 -21.00 2.80
N VAL A 76 1.20 -22.09 2.58
CA VAL A 76 0.81 -23.07 3.62
C VAL A 76 1.78 -24.25 3.64
N ALA A 77 2.44 -24.56 2.52
CA ALA A 77 3.42 -25.65 2.43
C ALA A 77 4.68 -25.46 3.30
N SER A 78 4.89 -24.27 3.89
CA SER A 78 6.07 -23.94 4.70
C SER A 78 5.89 -24.08 6.21
N LEU A 79 4.70 -24.45 6.70
CA LEU A 79 4.46 -24.73 8.13
C LEU A 79 4.99 -26.12 8.53
N THR A 80 6.29 -26.35 8.38
CA THR A 80 6.99 -27.41 9.10
C THR A 80 7.76 -26.78 10.26
N PRO A 81 7.57 -27.26 11.51
CA PRO A 81 8.23 -26.68 12.70
C PRO A 81 9.76 -26.56 12.58
N ASP A 82 10.40 -27.47 11.84
CA ASP A 82 11.86 -27.57 11.72
C ASP A 82 12.52 -26.39 10.97
N ARG A 83 11.82 -25.73 10.04
CA ARG A 83 12.45 -24.65 9.24
C ARG A 83 12.39 -23.28 9.89
N SER A 84 11.39 -23.04 10.76
CA SER A 84 11.34 -21.84 11.61
C SER A 84 12.52 -21.78 12.57
N ALA A 85 12.93 -22.93 13.12
CA ALA A 85 14.09 -23.04 14.01
C ALA A 85 15.40 -22.75 13.27
N ALA A 86 15.57 -23.25 12.04
CA ALA A 86 16.75 -22.97 11.21
C ALA A 86 16.87 -21.50 10.78
N ALA A 87 15.74 -20.81 10.58
CA ALA A 87 15.71 -19.36 10.32
C ALA A 87 16.07 -18.54 11.58
N GLN A 88 15.61 -18.97 12.76
CA GLN A 88 15.97 -18.39 14.06
C GLN A 88 17.45 -18.61 14.41
N GLU A 89 18.00 -19.78 14.13
CA GLU A 89 19.41 -20.12 14.35
C GLU A 89 20.32 -19.30 13.42
N ARG A 90 19.94 -19.10 12.15
CA ARG A 90 20.66 -18.20 11.23
C ARG A 90 20.57 -16.72 11.64
N HIS A 91 19.46 -16.31 12.24
CA HIS A 91 19.28 -14.97 12.81
C HIS A 91 20.21 -14.74 14.03
N GLU A 92 20.34 -15.71 14.92
CA GLU A 92 21.31 -15.65 16.03
C GLU A 92 22.77 -15.70 15.55
N ILE A 93 23.06 -16.41 14.46
CA ILE A 93 24.43 -16.46 13.90
C ILE A 93 24.82 -15.13 13.23
N LEU A 94 23.90 -14.44 12.55
CA LEU A 94 24.19 -13.13 11.92
C LEU A 94 24.13 -11.96 12.92
N TYR A 95 23.25 -12.01 13.93
CA TYR A 95 22.93 -10.86 14.78
C TYR A 95 23.10 -11.11 16.30
N GLY A 96 23.46 -12.33 16.72
CA GLY A 96 23.55 -12.74 18.14
C GLY A 96 24.81 -12.32 18.90
N ARG A 97 25.63 -11.40 18.37
CA ARG A 97 26.75 -10.80 19.10
C ARG A 97 26.52 -9.33 19.41
N MET A 98 25.41 -9.00 20.06
CA MET A 98 25.30 -7.79 20.88
C MET A 98 24.56 -8.07 22.19
N GLY A 99 25.35 -8.47 23.19
CA GLY A 99 25.21 -8.17 24.62
C GLY A 99 23.84 -8.29 25.26
N ALA A 100 23.62 -9.42 25.94
CA ALA A 100 22.60 -9.60 26.95
C ALA A 100 22.79 -8.63 28.14
N CYS A 101 21.71 -7.96 28.55
CA CYS A 101 21.55 -7.41 29.89
C CYS A 101 20.22 -7.90 30.48
N ALA A 102 20.29 -8.50 31.66
CA ALA A 102 19.22 -9.19 32.36
C ALA A 102 18.09 -8.26 32.86
N PRO A 103 16.87 -8.79 33.09
CA PRO A 103 15.73 -8.00 33.55
C PRO A 103 15.67 -7.90 35.09
N ASN A 104 14.96 -6.85 35.55
CA ASN A 104 14.41 -6.61 36.90
C ASN A 104 15.20 -5.68 37.84
N ALA A 105 14.81 -4.40 37.83
CA ALA A 105 14.74 -3.55 39.02
C ALA A 105 13.57 -2.54 38.86
N PRO A 106 12.80 -2.22 39.93
CA PRO A 106 11.62 -1.35 39.83
C PRO A 106 12.03 0.14 39.71
N ILE A 107 11.41 0.85 38.79
CA ILE A 107 11.64 2.29 38.55
C ILE A 107 10.81 3.11 39.57
N PRO A 108 11.41 4.03 40.35
CA PRO A 108 10.67 4.92 41.23
C PRO A 108 9.97 6.03 40.45
N ARG A 109 8.72 6.33 40.82
CA ARG A 109 7.90 7.40 40.21
C ARG A 109 8.48 8.78 40.56
N VAL A 110 8.81 9.57 39.54
CA VAL A 110 9.18 10.99 39.66
C VAL A 110 7.96 11.85 39.29
N PRO A 111 7.59 12.87 40.08
CA PRO A 111 6.49 13.78 39.73
C PRO A 111 6.89 14.76 38.61
N PRO A 112 5.93 15.27 37.82
CA PRO A 112 6.22 16.11 36.66
C PRO A 112 6.80 17.48 37.06
N PRO A 113 7.67 18.08 36.22
CA PRO A 113 8.25 19.40 36.48
C PRO A 113 7.24 20.55 36.27
N PRO A 114 7.45 21.70 36.93
CA PRO A 114 6.60 22.89 36.77
C PRO A 114 6.77 23.55 35.39
N PRO A 115 5.75 24.29 34.92
CA PRO A 115 5.76 24.91 33.60
C PRO A 115 6.82 26.03 33.48
N PRO A 116 7.37 26.27 32.28
CA PRO A 116 8.41 27.26 32.06
C PRO A 116 7.88 28.70 32.16
N PRO A 117 8.76 29.67 32.49
CA PRO A 117 8.40 31.09 32.55
C PRO A 117 8.11 31.67 31.15
N PRO A 118 7.29 32.74 31.06
CA PRO A 118 6.96 33.38 29.80
C PRO A 118 8.20 34.02 29.13
N PRO A 119 8.24 34.08 27.79
CA PRO A 119 9.37 34.62 27.06
C PRO A 119 9.48 36.16 27.22
N PRO A 120 10.71 36.71 27.15
CA PRO A 120 10.93 38.15 27.21
C PRO A 120 10.36 38.86 25.96
N PRO A 121 10.03 40.17 26.06
CA PRO A 121 9.49 40.94 24.93
C PRO A 121 10.50 41.08 23.80
N ALA A 122 10.02 40.93 22.57
CA ALA A 122 10.82 40.94 21.35
C ALA A 122 11.38 42.34 21.03
N GLU A 123 12.68 42.40 20.75
CA GLU A 123 13.33 43.57 20.12
C GLU A 123 12.96 43.66 18.62
N PRO A 124 12.91 44.87 18.04
CA PRO A 124 12.46 45.06 16.66
C PRO A 124 13.47 44.51 15.65
N ALA A 125 12.98 43.63 14.78
CA ALA A 125 13.76 42.93 13.76
C ALA A 125 14.28 43.90 12.67
N GLU A 126 15.60 43.96 12.53
CA GLU A 126 16.25 44.38 11.30
C GLU A 126 15.80 43.47 10.14
N ALA A 127 15.50 44.06 8.99
CA ALA A 127 15.04 43.35 7.80
C ALA A 127 16.14 42.43 7.26
N ALA A 128 16.14 41.18 7.74
CA ALA A 128 17.00 40.12 7.24
C ALA A 128 16.62 39.78 5.79
N ALA A 129 17.63 39.71 4.92
CA ALA A 129 17.51 39.16 3.58
C ALA A 129 16.80 37.80 3.62
N ALA A 130 15.93 37.53 2.64
CA ALA A 130 15.18 36.27 2.57
C ALA A 130 16.16 35.08 2.70
N PRO A 131 15.92 34.14 3.63
CA PRO A 131 16.77 32.96 3.77
C PRO A 131 16.82 32.20 2.43
N PRO A 132 17.94 31.51 2.11
CA PRO A 132 18.00 30.67 0.93
C PRO A 132 16.81 29.70 0.95
N ALA A 133 16.13 29.50 -0.18
CA ALA A 133 14.96 28.63 -0.26
C ALA A 133 15.32 27.24 0.26
N VAL A 134 14.90 26.93 1.49
CA VAL A 134 15.17 25.65 2.13
C VAL A 134 14.10 24.66 1.67
N GLY A 135 14.52 23.51 1.16
CA GLY A 135 13.60 22.54 0.56
C GLY A 135 12.68 21.84 1.56
N ARG A 136 11.53 21.38 1.09
CA ARG A 136 10.60 20.51 1.83
C ARG A 136 10.64 19.09 1.27
N VAL A 137 10.33 18.10 2.11
CA VAL A 137 10.20 16.70 1.70
C VAL A 137 8.73 16.32 1.73
N PHE A 138 8.21 15.86 0.59
CA PHE A 138 6.86 15.38 0.41
C PHE A 138 6.85 13.87 0.10
N CYS A 139 5.73 13.18 0.31
CA CYS A 139 5.57 11.79 -0.08
C CYS A 139 4.24 11.47 -0.78
N VAL A 140 4.27 10.36 -1.52
CA VAL A 140 3.11 9.68 -2.11
C VAL A 140 3.45 8.20 -2.33
N SER A 141 2.48 7.31 -2.17
CA SER A 141 2.57 5.89 -2.56
C SER A 141 1.43 5.52 -3.51
N ASP A 142 1.51 4.36 -4.14
CA ASP A 142 0.39 3.74 -4.85
C ASP A 142 -0.22 4.66 -5.92
N LEU A 143 0.65 5.21 -6.78
CA LEU A 143 0.26 6.19 -7.80
C LEU A 143 -0.66 5.60 -8.86
N HIS A 144 -0.46 4.34 -9.28
CA HIS A 144 -1.29 3.63 -10.25
C HIS A 144 -1.68 4.49 -11.48
N THR A 145 -0.69 5.09 -12.14
CA THR A 145 -0.89 6.02 -13.26
C THR A 145 -1.36 5.35 -14.55
N ASP A 146 -1.58 4.03 -14.50
CA ASP A 146 -2.43 3.31 -15.45
C ASP A 146 -3.85 3.91 -15.53
N HIS A 147 -4.32 4.53 -14.44
CA HIS A 147 -5.56 5.29 -14.42
C HIS A 147 -5.35 6.74 -14.84
N LEU A 148 -6.12 7.20 -15.84
CA LEU A 148 -6.05 8.56 -16.37
C LEU A 148 -6.13 9.62 -15.27
N ALA A 149 -7.07 9.49 -14.33
CA ALA A 149 -7.24 10.44 -13.22
C ALA A 149 -5.98 10.56 -12.33
N ASN A 150 -5.21 9.47 -12.17
CA ASN A 150 -3.97 9.50 -11.39
C ASN A 150 -2.81 10.10 -12.20
N MET A 151 -2.78 9.89 -13.52
CA MET A 151 -1.83 10.57 -14.39
C MET A 151 -2.12 12.08 -14.48
N GLU A 152 -3.39 12.48 -14.52
CA GLU A 152 -3.82 13.89 -14.44
C GLU A 152 -3.39 14.55 -13.13
N TRP A 153 -3.44 13.82 -12.01
CA TRP A 153 -2.92 14.27 -10.72
C TRP A 153 -1.42 14.63 -10.81
N CYS A 154 -0.61 13.78 -11.45
CA CYS A 154 0.81 14.07 -11.70
C CYS A 154 0.99 15.30 -12.63
N GLY A 155 0.13 15.44 -13.64
CA GLY A 155 0.11 16.60 -14.54
C GLY A 155 -0.20 17.92 -13.81
N ALA A 156 -1.07 17.90 -12.80
CA ALA A 156 -1.37 19.06 -11.98
C ALA A 156 -0.16 19.53 -11.16
N LEU A 157 0.66 18.60 -10.65
CA LEU A 157 1.92 18.94 -9.96
C LEU A 157 2.92 19.60 -10.91
N LEU A 158 3.04 19.10 -12.15
CA LEU A 158 3.89 19.74 -13.15
C LEU A 158 3.39 21.15 -13.50
N ALA A 159 2.07 21.33 -13.60
CA ALA A 159 1.48 22.65 -13.80
C ALA A 159 1.78 23.61 -12.63
N ALA A 160 1.75 23.12 -11.39
CA ALA A 160 2.17 23.87 -10.21
C ALA A 160 3.65 24.25 -10.25
N ALA A 161 4.52 23.31 -10.60
CA ALA A 161 5.95 23.57 -10.73
C ALA A 161 6.28 24.62 -11.80
N ARG A 162 5.51 24.68 -12.89
CA ARG A 162 5.64 25.73 -13.92
C ARG A 162 5.27 27.13 -13.42
N ARG A 163 4.53 27.23 -12.31
CA ARG A 163 4.26 28.48 -11.59
C ARG A 163 5.31 28.81 -10.53
N GLY A 164 6.39 28.01 -10.43
CA GLY A 164 7.50 28.23 -9.50
C GLY A 164 7.45 27.38 -8.22
N GLU A 165 6.44 26.52 -8.07
CA GLU A 165 6.32 25.63 -6.89
C GLU A 165 7.36 24.48 -6.96
N HIS A 166 7.72 23.93 -5.79
CA HIS A 166 8.48 22.67 -5.64
C HIS A 166 9.91 22.56 -6.22
N LYS A 167 10.49 23.64 -6.73
CA LYS A 167 11.84 23.60 -7.34
C LYS A 167 12.98 23.28 -6.36
N ALA A 168 12.81 23.53 -5.07
CA ALA A 168 13.76 23.15 -4.01
C ALA A 168 13.32 21.89 -3.24
N ASP A 169 12.15 21.34 -3.55
CA ASP A 169 11.52 20.28 -2.75
C ASP A 169 11.93 18.89 -3.26
N ALA A 170 11.83 17.91 -2.38
CA ALA A 170 11.98 16.49 -2.68
C ALA A 170 10.61 15.78 -2.63
N LEU A 171 10.34 14.90 -3.60
CA LEU A 171 9.20 13.99 -3.59
C LEU A 171 9.66 12.54 -3.42
N LEU A 172 9.13 11.87 -2.41
CA LEU A 172 9.30 10.45 -2.13
C LEU A 172 8.15 9.67 -2.78
N VAL A 173 8.45 8.77 -3.71
CA VAL A 173 7.46 7.93 -4.40
C VAL A 173 7.62 6.48 -3.94
N ALA A 174 6.77 6.05 -3.01
CA ALA A 174 6.80 4.74 -2.37
C ALA A 174 6.05 3.66 -3.17
N GLY A 175 6.53 3.41 -4.39
CA GLY A 175 6.11 2.30 -5.24
C GLY A 175 4.73 2.41 -5.89
N ASP A 176 4.43 1.38 -6.67
CA ASP A 176 3.20 1.15 -7.41
C ASP A 176 2.81 2.32 -8.32
N VAL A 177 3.67 2.58 -9.31
CA VAL A 177 3.41 3.57 -10.36
C VAL A 177 2.71 2.92 -11.54
N SER A 178 3.35 1.93 -12.18
CA SER A 178 2.79 1.18 -13.30
C SER A 178 3.66 -0.03 -13.69
N SER A 179 3.01 -1.15 -13.98
CA SER A 179 3.66 -2.29 -14.66
C SER A 179 4.09 -1.98 -16.11
N ARG A 180 3.47 -0.98 -16.76
CA ARG A 180 3.79 -0.60 -18.15
C ARG A 180 4.98 0.34 -18.21
N HIS A 181 6.05 -0.09 -18.90
CA HIS A 181 7.32 0.66 -18.97
C HIS A 181 7.16 2.12 -19.41
N GLU A 182 6.35 2.36 -20.46
CA GLU A 182 6.17 3.72 -20.99
C GLU A 182 5.41 4.64 -20.04
N ILE A 183 4.44 4.12 -19.29
CA ILE A 183 3.71 4.92 -18.30
C ILE A 183 4.59 5.19 -17.10
N LEU A 184 5.31 4.18 -16.60
CA LEU A 184 6.30 4.37 -15.55
C LEU A 184 7.32 5.48 -15.93
N ARG A 185 7.88 5.40 -17.15
CA ARG A 185 8.77 6.43 -17.71
C ARG A 185 8.11 7.80 -17.76
N GLN A 186 6.90 7.89 -18.30
CA GLN A 186 6.18 9.15 -18.43
C GLN A 186 5.91 9.77 -17.06
N THR A 187 5.42 9.00 -16.10
CA THR A 187 5.15 9.45 -14.74
C THR A 187 6.40 9.93 -14.03
N LEU A 188 7.46 9.12 -13.98
CA LEU A 188 8.71 9.50 -13.31
C LEU A 188 9.33 10.75 -13.93
N ARG A 189 9.30 10.88 -15.26
CA ARG A 189 9.73 12.12 -15.94
C ARG A 189 8.88 13.32 -15.54
N THR A 190 7.56 13.19 -15.54
CA THR A 190 6.63 14.26 -15.14
C THR A 190 6.90 14.72 -13.70
N LEU A 191 7.10 13.79 -12.77
CA LEU A 191 7.42 14.12 -11.38
C LEU A 191 8.80 14.75 -11.24
N ARG A 192 9.80 14.28 -12.00
CA ARG A 192 11.14 14.85 -12.01
C ARG A 192 11.18 16.29 -12.52
N GLU A 193 10.34 16.62 -13.50
CA GLU A 193 10.18 18.00 -13.98
C GLU A 193 9.44 18.89 -12.96
N ALA A 194 8.59 18.29 -12.12
CA ALA A 194 7.81 18.97 -11.10
C ALA A 194 8.61 19.30 -9.83
N PHE A 195 9.49 18.41 -9.36
CA PHE A 195 10.24 18.56 -8.11
C PHE A 195 11.74 18.76 -8.32
N GLY A 196 12.40 19.45 -7.38
CA GLY A 196 13.86 19.57 -7.36
C GLY A 196 14.57 18.22 -7.27
N HIS A 197 14.02 17.33 -6.44
CA HIS A 197 14.46 15.95 -6.26
C HIS A 197 13.27 14.99 -6.31
N VAL A 198 13.47 13.81 -6.89
CA VAL A 198 12.50 12.70 -6.79
C VAL A 198 13.26 11.46 -6.36
N PHE A 199 12.74 10.80 -5.34
CA PHE A 199 13.21 9.50 -4.86
C PHE A 199 12.14 8.45 -5.14
N TYR A 200 12.57 7.25 -5.51
CA TYR A 200 11.64 6.19 -5.88
C TYR A 200 12.15 4.82 -5.45
N THR A 201 11.24 3.97 -4.97
CA THR A 201 11.43 2.54 -4.81
C THR A 201 10.28 1.84 -5.54
N PRO A 202 10.53 0.77 -6.31
CA PRO A 202 9.47 0.03 -6.98
C PRO A 202 8.57 -0.69 -5.98
N GLY A 203 7.29 -0.81 -6.33
CA GLY A 203 6.33 -1.67 -5.66
C GLY A 203 6.16 -3.02 -6.36
N ASN A 204 5.15 -3.80 -5.97
CA ASN A 204 4.90 -5.09 -6.60
C ASN A 204 4.36 -4.92 -8.03
N HIS A 205 3.46 -3.97 -8.25
CA HIS A 205 2.87 -3.71 -9.57
C HIS A 205 3.93 -3.33 -10.60
N ASP A 206 4.95 -2.58 -10.18
CA ASP A 206 6.03 -2.13 -11.06
C ASP A 206 6.89 -3.31 -11.61
N LEU A 207 6.91 -4.42 -10.87
CA LEU A 207 7.69 -5.64 -11.17
C LEU A 207 6.90 -6.75 -11.85
N TRP A 208 5.61 -6.52 -12.16
CA TRP A 208 4.83 -7.45 -12.96
C TRP A 208 5.38 -7.53 -14.40
N VAL A 209 5.68 -8.75 -14.85
CA VAL A 209 6.28 -9.03 -16.16
C VAL A 209 5.38 -9.86 -17.07
N ARG A 210 4.43 -10.61 -16.49
CA ARG A 210 3.40 -11.34 -17.26
C ARG A 210 2.16 -10.44 -17.38
N GLY A 211 1.48 -10.45 -18.52
CA GLY A 211 0.33 -9.57 -18.80
C GLY A 211 0.69 -8.17 -19.35
N ALA A 212 1.71 -7.50 -18.82
CA ALA A 212 2.19 -6.21 -19.36
C ALA A 212 2.76 -6.32 -20.80
N VAL A 213 3.22 -7.52 -21.18
CA VAL A 213 3.79 -7.85 -22.51
C VAL A 213 2.72 -8.27 -23.52
N ALA A 214 1.45 -8.45 -23.13
CA ALA A 214 0.39 -8.81 -24.09
C ALA A 214 0.01 -7.65 -25.03
N SER A 215 0.45 -6.42 -24.75
CA SER A 215 0.16 -5.24 -25.57
C SER A 215 1.18 -4.96 -26.69
N ALA A 216 2.23 -5.76 -26.84
CA ALA A 216 3.19 -5.55 -27.90
C ALA A 216 3.53 -6.87 -28.61
N ASN A 217 3.29 -6.92 -29.92
CA ASN A 217 3.78 -7.92 -30.87
C ASN A 217 5.33 -7.91 -30.99
N ILE A 218 6.04 -7.79 -29.88
CA ILE A 218 7.49 -7.73 -29.83
C ILE A 218 8.00 -9.11 -29.44
N ARG A 219 8.70 -9.75 -30.39
CA ARG A 219 9.46 -11.00 -30.21
C ARG A 219 10.68 -10.82 -29.28
N THR A 220 10.53 -10.14 -28.14
CA THR A 220 11.56 -10.04 -27.12
C THR A 220 11.52 -11.28 -26.23
N LYS A 221 12.69 -11.77 -25.82
CA LYS A 221 12.81 -12.84 -24.81
C LYS A 221 11.97 -12.47 -23.57
N PRO A 222 11.34 -13.46 -22.90
CA PRO A 222 10.71 -13.23 -21.61
C PRO A 222 11.69 -12.53 -20.67
N ILE A 223 11.24 -11.46 -20.01
CA ILE A 223 12.00 -10.81 -18.94
C ILE A 223 11.45 -11.30 -17.60
N ASP A 224 12.33 -11.66 -16.68
CA ASP A 224 11.95 -11.95 -15.30
C ASP A 224 11.86 -10.66 -14.46
N SER A 225 11.28 -10.75 -13.27
CA SER A 225 11.04 -9.62 -12.36
C SER A 225 12.34 -8.99 -11.82
N LEU A 226 13.45 -9.72 -11.72
CA LEU A 226 14.75 -9.13 -11.35
C LEU A 226 15.35 -8.30 -12.49
N ARG A 227 15.24 -8.79 -13.72
CA ARG A 227 15.63 -8.03 -14.89
C ARG A 227 14.77 -6.77 -15.04
N ARG A 228 13.47 -6.88 -14.76
CA ARG A 228 12.56 -5.73 -14.72
C ARG A 228 13.01 -4.70 -13.68
N LEU A 229 13.35 -5.12 -12.47
CA LEU A 229 13.93 -4.24 -11.44
C LEU A 229 15.17 -3.50 -11.97
N SER A 230 16.09 -4.21 -12.62
CA SER A 230 17.30 -3.61 -13.21
C SER A 230 16.99 -2.59 -14.32
N GLU A 231 15.95 -2.82 -15.12
CA GLU A 231 15.49 -1.87 -16.15
C GLU A 231 14.87 -0.61 -15.54
N ILE A 232 14.13 -0.75 -14.45
CA ILE A 232 13.57 0.36 -13.69
C ILE A 232 14.66 1.21 -13.06
N THR A 233 15.67 0.59 -12.43
CA THR A 233 16.80 1.33 -11.84
C THR A 233 17.56 2.13 -12.91
N ARG A 234 17.89 1.52 -14.07
CA ARG A 234 18.52 2.24 -15.19
C ARG A 234 17.66 3.38 -15.73
N LEU A 235 16.34 3.20 -15.78
CA LEU A 235 15.41 4.26 -16.16
C LEU A 235 15.49 5.43 -15.17
N CYS A 236 15.45 5.15 -13.86
CA CYS A 236 15.56 6.16 -12.82
C CYS A 236 16.86 6.94 -12.95
N ASP A 237 17.99 6.26 -13.12
CA ASP A 237 19.31 6.88 -13.33
C ASP A 237 19.29 7.82 -14.55
N SER A 238 18.71 7.38 -15.67
CA SER A 238 18.62 8.19 -16.90
C SER A 238 17.75 9.44 -16.75
N LEU A 239 16.80 9.43 -15.81
CA LEU A 239 15.92 10.54 -15.50
C LEU A 239 16.45 11.39 -14.33
N GLY A 240 17.53 10.98 -13.65
CA GLY A 240 17.99 11.64 -12.43
C GLY A 240 17.01 11.50 -11.27
N VAL A 241 16.32 10.36 -11.18
CA VAL A 241 15.48 9.94 -10.05
C VAL A 241 16.34 9.09 -9.13
N HIS A 242 16.34 9.40 -7.83
CA HIS A 242 17.18 8.72 -6.84
C HIS A 242 16.53 7.39 -6.40
N THR A 243 17.26 6.29 -6.58
CA THR A 243 16.90 4.95 -6.08
C THR A 243 17.76 4.49 -4.90
N GLY A 244 18.75 5.31 -4.49
CA GLY A 244 19.59 5.08 -3.33
C GLY A 244 19.69 6.31 -2.41
N PRO A 245 20.39 6.19 -1.27
CA PRO A 245 20.48 7.26 -0.28
C PRO A 245 21.14 8.53 -0.81
N ALA A 246 20.55 9.69 -0.52
CA ALA A 246 21.13 11.00 -0.83
C ALA A 246 20.68 12.10 0.15
N TYR A 247 21.47 13.17 0.23
CA TYR A 247 21.07 14.38 0.94
C TYR A 247 20.28 15.30 -0.01
N ALA A 248 19.04 15.63 0.35
CA ALA A 248 18.16 16.46 -0.46
C ALA A 248 17.17 17.21 0.46
N ALA A 249 16.80 18.44 0.08
CA ALA A 249 15.81 19.24 0.80
C ALA A 249 16.03 19.29 2.34
N GLY A 250 17.29 19.39 2.76
CA GLY A 250 17.66 19.48 4.19
C GLY A 250 17.58 18.18 4.99
N ALA A 251 17.39 17.03 4.34
CA ALA A 251 17.30 15.71 4.99
C ALA A 251 18.18 14.68 4.28
N ILE A 252 18.54 13.61 5.00
CA ILE A 252 19.08 12.39 4.41
C ILE A 252 17.88 11.52 4.06
N VAL A 253 17.70 11.25 2.77
CA VAL A 253 16.61 10.41 2.26
C VAL A 253 17.17 9.09 1.77
N ALA A 254 16.59 7.98 2.22
CA ALA A 254 17.02 6.64 1.86
C ALA A 254 15.82 5.76 1.41
N PRO A 255 15.65 5.53 0.09
CA PRO A 255 14.79 4.47 -0.41
C PRO A 255 15.31 3.11 0.06
N LEU A 256 14.41 2.22 0.45
CA LEU A 256 14.71 0.85 0.83
C LEU A 256 13.94 -0.12 -0.07
N TYR A 257 14.68 -0.95 -0.78
CA TYR A 257 14.14 -2.10 -1.51
C TYR A 257 13.58 -3.12 -0.52
N ALA A 258 12.38 -3.59 -0.76
CA ALA A 258 11.74 -4.59 0.09
C ALA A 258 10.84 -5.49 -0.74
N TRP A 259 10.54 -6.66 -0.19
CA TRP A 259 9.50 -7.57 -0.65
C TRP A 259 8.86 -8.25 0.57
N TYR A 260 7.77 -9.00 0.36
CA TYR A 260 7.07 -9.73 1.41
C TYR A 260 7.46 -11.20 1.52
N HIS A 261 7.09 -11.82 2.64
CA HIS A 261 7.01 -13.27 2.80
C HIS A 261 5.81 -13.63 3.69
N SER A 262 5.25 -14.84 3.54
CA SER A 262 4.01 -15.22 4.22
C SER A 262 4.09 -15.24 5.74
N SER A 263 5.23 -15.67 6.29
CA SER A 263 5.44 -15.73 7.74
C SER A 263 5.53 -14.36 8.42
N PHE A 264 5.43 -13.25 7.66
CA PHE A 264 5.23 -11.92 8.23
C PHE A 264 3.88 -11.80 8.94
N ASP A 265 2.86 -12.48 8.42
CA ASP A 265 1.57 -12.62 9.10
C ASP A 265 1.69 -13.64 10.23
N THR A 266 1.84 -13.12 11.46
CA THR A 266 1.95 -13.92 12.67
C THR A 266 0.61 -14.08 13.40
N GLU A 267 -0.47 -13.50 12.87
CA GLU A 267 -1.79 -13.58 13.47
C GLU A 267 -2.46 -14.92 13.15
N PRO A 268 -3.27 -15.48 14.07
CA PRO A 268 -4.00 -16.72 13.82
C PRO A 268 -4.87 -16.67 12.55
N GLU A 269 -5.08 -17.82 11.93
CA GLU A 269 -6.04 -17.95 10.83
C GLU A 269 -7.47 -17.72 11.34
N ILE A 270 -8.32 -17.17 10.45
CA ILE A 270 -9.74 -16.97 10.75
C ILE A 270 -10.45 -18.32 10.78
N VAL A 271 -11.25 -18.55 11.82
CA VAL A 271 -12.01 -19.78 12.01
C VAL A 271 -13.51 -19.51 12.00
N GLY A 272 -14.32 -20.55 11.75
CA GLY A 272 -15.78 -20.42 11.80
C GLY A 272 -16.42 -19.75 10.57
N TRP A 273 -15.68 -19.65 9.46
CA TRP A 273 -16.13 -19.04 8.20
C TRP A 273 -15.72 -19.91 7.01
N GLU A 274 -16.68 -20.16 6.11
CA GLU A 274 -16.49 -20.87 4.84
C GLU A 274 -16.40 -19.86 3.68
N GLY A 275 -15.59 -20.20 2.67
CA GLY A 275 -15.46 -19.43 1.44
C GLY A 275 -14.47 -18.27 1.49
N ILE A 276 -13.66 -18.18 2.55
CA ILE A 276 -12.47 -17.31 2.56
C ILE A 276 -11.48 -17.88 1.54
N PRO A 277 -11.09 -17.12 0.52
CA PRO A 277 -10.18 -17.61 -0.52
C PRO A 277 -8.78 -17.85 0.03
N SER A 278 -7.97 -18.69 -0.62
CA SER A 278 -6.54 -18.80 -0.33
C SER A 278 -5.75 -17.59 -0.84
N SER A 279 -4.58 -17.31 -0.26
CA SER A 279 -3.65 -16.27 -0.77
C SER A 279 -3.31 -16.50 -2.24
N ALA A 280 -3.12 -17.78 -2.61
CA ALA A 280 -2.80 -18.18 -3.97
C ALA A 280 -3.83 -17.73 -5.02
N SER A 281 -5.10 -17.69 -4.63
CA SER A 281 -6.21 -17.35 -5.52
C SER A 281 -6.44 -15.85 -5.70
N ILE A 282 -5.93 -15.01 -4.79
CA ILE A 282 -6.19 -13.56 -4.76
C ILE A 282 -4.96 -12.70 -5.06
N LEU A 283 -3.74 -13.21 -4.85
CA LEU A 283 -2.52 -12.47 -5.07
C LEU A 283 -2.09 -12.57 -6.54
N ASN A 284 -2.24 -11.46 -7.25
CA ASN A 284 -1.83 -11.38 -8.65
C ASN A 284 -0.32 -11.57 -8.83
N ASP A 285 0.50 -11.21 -7.84
CA ASP A 285 1.95 -11.33 -7.92
C ASP A 285 2.42 -12.75 -8.24
N PHE A 286 1.72 -13.79 -7.74
CA PHE A 286 2.08 -15.19 -8.02
C PHE A 286 1.92 -15.57 -9.49
N VAL A 287 1.04 -14.87 -10.20
CA VAL A 287 0.79 -15.07 -11.62
C VAL A 287 1.61 -14.10 -12.46
N LEU A 288 1.76 -12.86 -12.00
CA LEU A 288 2.28 -11.74 -12.79
C LEU A 288 3.77 -11.49 -12.61
N CYS A 289 4.37 -11.88 -11.49
CA CYS A 289 5.81 -11.90 -11.30
C CYS A 289 6.42 -13.20 -11.84
N ASP A 290 7.69 -13.11 -12.20
CA ASP A 290 8.51 -14.24 -12.59
C ASP A 290 9.86 -14.13 -11.90
N TRP A 291 10.17 -15.09 -11.03
CA TRP A 291 11.38 -15.03 -10.20
C TRP A 291 12.35 -16.12 -10.69
N PRO A 292 13.60 -15.75 -11.03
CA PRO A 292 14.59 -16.75 -11.42
C PRO A 292 15.06 -17.53 -10.19
N GLU A 293 15.39 -18.80 -10.38
CA GLU A 293 16.04 -19.61 -9.34
C GLU A 293 17.31 -18.92 -8.81
N PRO A 294 17.56 -18.93 -7.48
CA PRO A 294 16.84 -19.69 -6.44
C PRO A 294 15.68 -18.93 -5.76
N LEU A 295 15.17 -17.85 -6.35
CA LEU A 295 14.12 -17.03 -5.73
C LEU A 295 12.74 -17.66 -5.89
N SER A 296 11.97 -17.75 -4.80
CA SER A 296 10.66 -18.39 -4.76
C SER A 296 9.63 -17.58 -3.99
N THR A 297 8.38 -17.61 -4.45
CA THR A 297 7.24 -17.04 -3.73
C THR A 297 6.74 -17.93 -2.58
N SER A 298 7.24 -19.17 -2.50
CA SER A 298 6.86 -20.14 -1.47
C SER A 298 7.67 -20.04 -0.18
N ASP A 299 8.76 -19.28 -0.19
CA ASP A 299 9.61 -19.02 0.98
C ASP A 299 9.95 -17.53 1.08
N ASP A 300 10.95 -17.20 1.90
CA ASP A 300 11.37 -15.83 2.16
C ASP A 300 12.60 -15.39 1.34
N SER A 301 13.04 -16.19 0.36
CA SER A 301 14.22 -15.91 -0.45
C SER A 301 14.15 -14.58 -1.20
N ILE A 302 12.98 -14.21 -1.73
CA ILE A 302 12.78 -12.92 -2.41
C ILE A 302 12.92 -11.76 -1.41
N ALA A 303 12.31 -11.88 -0.23
CA ALA A 303 12.40 -10.84 0.80
C ALA A 303 13.85 -10.64 1.29
N ILE A 304 14.59 -11.73 1.50
CA ILE A 304 16.02 -11.69 1.83
C ILE A 304 16.82 -11.00 0.71
N HIS A 305 16.55 -11.37 -0.55
CA HIS A 305 17.23 -10.79 -1.69
C HIS A 305 17.04 -9.27 -1.74
N PHE A 306 15.80 -8.79 -1.68
CA PHE A 306 15.50 -7.36 -1.69
C PHE A 306 16.10 -6.61 -0.50
N ASP A 307 16.06 -7.20 0.69
CA ASP A 307 16.66 -6.59 1.87
C ASP A 307 18.18 -6.40 1.70
N SER A 308 18.88 -7.40 1.13
CA SER A 308 20.32 -7.34 0.86
C SER A 308 20.73 -6.26 -0.15
N LEU A 309 19.83 -5.84 -1.04
CA LEU A 309 20.10 -4.73 -1.97
C LEU A 309 20.31 -3.39 -1.25
N ASN A 310 19.91 -3.30 0.01
CA ASN A 310 20.08 -2.11 0.84
C ASN A 310 21.40 -2.10 1.62
N ASP A 311 22.23 -3.13 1.50
CA ASP A 311 23.50 -3.22 2.21
C ASP A 311 24.50 -2.21 1.63
N SER A 312 24.63 -1.09 2.33
CA SER A 312 25.45 0.04 1.90
C SER A 312 25.86 0.92 3.08
N GLU A 313 27.11 1.37 3.09
CA GLU A 313 27.61 2.36 4.04
C GLU A 313 27.14 3.80 3.70
N ALA A 314 26.39 3.99 2.60
CA ALA A 314 26.00 5.31 2.11
C ALA A 314 25.19 6.12 3.13
N ILE A 315 24.27 5.48 3.87
CA ILE A 315 23.48 6.17 4.91
C ILE A 315 24.41 6.70 6.01
N LYS A 316 25.33 5.86 6.49
CA LYS A 316 26.29 6.22 7.52
C LYS A 316 27.22 7.35 7.07
N ALA A 317 27.77 7.24 5.86
CA ALA A 317 28.60 8.30 5.27
C ALA A 317 27.85 9.63 5.14
N LEU A 318 26.56 9.60 4.78
CA LEU A 318 25.72 10.79 4.73
C LEU A 318 25.43 11.36 6.13
N GLN A 319 25.21 10.52 7.13
CA GLN A 319 25.03 10.95 8.52
C GLN A 319 26.29 11.60 9.09
N GLU A 320 27.48 11.06 8.79
CA GLU A 320 28.77 11.66 9.16
C GLU A 320 28.98 13.02 8.49
N LYS A 321 28.59 13.14 7.21
CA LYS A 321 28.70 14.38 6.44
C LYS A 321 27.64 15.44 6.83
N HIS A 322 26.47 15.02 7.25
CA HIS A 322 25.32 15.86 7.58
C HIS A 322 24.73 15.48 8.97
N PRO A 323 25.49 15.66 10.07
CA PRO A 323 25.13 15.12 11.39
C PRO A 323 23.86 15.72 12.00
N SER A 324 23.41 16.89 11.52
CA SER A 324 22.18 17.54 11.99
C SER A 324 20.97 17.28 11.09
N ALA A 325 21.15 16.56 9.98
CA ALA A 325 20.05 16.25 9.07
C ALA A 325 19.27 15.03 9.58
N PRO A 326 17.92 15.07 9.57
CA PRO A 326 17.17 13.89 9.91
C PRO A 326 17.33 12.81 8.84
N LEU A 327 17.28 11.54 9.27
CA LEU A 327 17.14 10.40 8.38
C LEU A 327 15.65 10.13 8.10
N ILE A 328 15.28 10.15 6.84
CA ILE A 328 13.96 9.76 6.33
C ILE A 328 14.16 8.55 5.44
N THR A 329 13.46 7.46 5.74
CA THR A 329 13.51 6.24 4.93
C THR A 329 12.15 5.98 4.31
N PHE A 330 12.10 5.19 3.24
CA PHE A 330 10.82 4.70 2.73
C PHE A 330 10.96 3.40 1.96
N SER A 331 9.95 2.54 2.05
CA SER A 331 9.79 1.33 1.23
C SER A 331 8.42 1.35 0.55
N HIS A 332 8.16 0.43 -0.36
CA HIS A 332 6.78 0.22 -0.81
C HIS A 332 6.00 -0.65 0.20
N PHE A 333 6.61 -1.75 0.64
CA PHE A 333 5.98 -2.72 1.55
C PHE A 333 5.89 -2.24 3.00
N VAL A 334 4.96 -2.85 3.73
CA VAL A 334 4.65 -2.54 5.13
C VAL A 334 5.79 -3.04 6.04
N PRO A 335 6.33 -2.19 6.93
CA PRO A 335 7.50 -2.56 7.73
C PRO A 335 7.17 -3.32 9.02
N LEU A 336 5.95 -3.16 9.55
CA LEU A 336 5.48 -3.81 10.78
C LEU A 336 4.03 -4.26 10.61
N LEU A 337 3.70 -5.46 11.07
CA LEU A 337 2.37 -6.05 10.91
C LEU A 337 1.25 -5.18 11.51
N GLU A 338 1.54 -4.47 12.60
CA GLU A 338 0.60 -3.57 13.28
C GLU A 338 0.23 -2.32 12.47
N LEU A 339 0.97 -2.01 11.39
CA LEU A 339 0.73 -0.89 10.47
C LEU A 339 -0.21 -1.25 9.30
N ASN A 340 -0.94 -2.36 9.43
CA ASN A 340 -1.97 -2.80 8.50
C ASN A 340 -3.24 -3.11 9.32
N PRO A 341 -4.47 -2.88 8.81
CA PRO A 341 -5.66 -3.32 9.53
C PRO A 341 -5.62 -4.82 9.78
N GLU A 342 -6.07 -5.21 10.97
CA GLU A 342 -6.16 -6.61 11.35
C GLU A 342 -7.05 -7.36 10.34
N LYS A 343 -6.65 -8.60 10.02
CA LYS A 343 -7.16 -9.31 8.83
C LYS A 343 -8.68 -9.50 8.82
N ARG A 344 -9.36 -9.52 9.98
CA ARG A 344 -10.83 -9.65 10.09
C ARG A 344 -11.58 -8.38 9.68
N PHE A 345 -10.84 -7.29 9.48
CA PHE A 345 -11.34 -6.03 8.92
C PHE A 345 -11.05 -5.87 7.43
N LEU A 346 -10.34 -6.81 6.81
CA LEU A 346 -10.04 -6.80 5.38
C LEU A 346 -11.10 -7.59 4.61
N PHE A 347 -11.51 -7.09 3.44
CA PHE A 347 -12.38 -7.85 2.52
C PHE A 347 -11.75 -9.15 2.03
N PHE A 348 -10.42 -9.23 2.08
CA PHE A 348 -9.65 -10.42 1.74
C PHE A 348 -8.57 -10.63 2.83
N PRO A 349 -8.93 -11.30 3.95
CA PRO A 349 -8.01 -11.50 5.06
C PRO A 349 -6.63 -12.09 4.71
N PRO A 350 -6.51 -13.08 3.79
CA PRO A 350 -5.21 -13.66 3.44
C PRO A 350 -4.22 -12.69 2.79
N LEU A 351 -4.66 -11.49 2.34
CA LEU A 351 -3.73 -10.49 1.82
C LEU A 351 -2.68 -10.06 2.85
N ALA A 352 -2.97 -10.19 4.16
CA ALA A 352 -2.01 -9.90 5.23
C ALA A 352 -0.69 -10.70 5.09
N LYS A 353 -0.70 -11.85 4.40
CA LYS A 353 0.50 -12.66 4.13
C LYS A 353 1.44 -12.07 3.08
N ALA A 354 1.01 -11.04 2.35
CA ALA A 354 1.76 -10.49 1.22
C ALA A 354 1.99 -8.98 1.33
N ILE A 355 2.09 -8.46 2.55
CA ILE A 355 2.20 -7.01 2.77
C ILE A 355 3.60 -6.53 3.16
N GLY A 356 4.45 -7.40 3.70
CA GLY A 356 5.69 -6.97 4.35
C GLY A 356 6.61 -8.14 4.72
N SER A 357 7.75 -7.81 5.33
CA SER A 357 8.73 -8.78 5.79
C SER A 357 9.40 -8.38 7.11
N ASN A 358 9.81 -9.39 7.87
CA ASN A 358 10.53 -9.19 9.14
C ASN A 358 11.92 -8.58 8.91
N TYR A 359 12.52 -8.80 7.73
CA TYR A 359 13.81 -8.22 7.33
C TYR A 359 13.74 -6.70 7.24
N LEU A 360 12.73 -6.16 6.56
CA LEU A 360 12.48 -4.72 6.47
C LEU A 360 12.29 -4.10 7.86
N GLY A 361 11.45 -4.73 8.70
CA GLY A 361 11.22 -4.27 10.08
C GLY A 361 12.50 -4.23 10.92
N ALA A 362 13.34 -5.27 10.81
CA ALA A 362 14.63 -5.31 11.49
C ALA A 362 15.60 -4.21 10.99
N ARG A 363 15.66 -3.99 9.67
CA ARG A 363 16.49 -2.94 9.08
C ARG A 363 16.08 -1.55 9.55
N ILE A 364 14.79 -1.23 9.56
CA ILE A 364 14.29 0.07 10.03
C ILE A 364 14.58 0.26 11.52
N LYS A 365 14.41 -0.80 12.33
CA LYS A 365 14.75 -0.77 13.76
C LYS A 365 16.25 -0.51 14.00
N ALA A 366 17.12 -1.00 13.13
CA ALA A 366 18.56 -0.72 13.18
C ALA A 366 18.89 0.73 12.76
N LEU A 367 18.27 1.20 11.67
CA LEU A 367 18.48 2.55 11.12
C LEU A 367 17.91 3.67 12.00
N LYS A 368 16.83 3.39 12.75
CA LYS A 368 16.11 4.36 13.61
C LYS A 368 15.85 5.70 12.92
N PRO A 369 15.20 5.70 11.74
CA PRO A 369 14.89 6.94 11.04
C PRO A 369 13.92 7.80 11.85
N ALA A 370 13.89 9.10 11.60
CA ALA A 370 12.89 9.99 12.20
C ALA A 370 11.49 9.65 11.67
N VAL A 371 11.39 9.34 10.38
CA VAL A 371 10.16 8.88 9.72
C VAL A 371 10.48 7.77 8.72
N HIS A 372 9.62 6.77 8.68
CA HIS A 372 9.59 5.76 7.61
C HIS A 372 8.27 5.86 6.83
N ILE A 373 8.35 6.08 5.52
CA ILE A 373 7.18 6.13 4.63
C ILE A 373 6.97 4.76 3.98
N PHE A 374 5.72 4.31 3.84
CA PHE A 374 5.39 3.06 3.16
C PHE A 374 4.11 3.19 2.29
N GLY A 375 3.73 2.12 1.58
CA GLY A 375 2.60 2.05 0.65
C GLY A 375 1.87 0.70 0.68
N HIS A 376 1.46 0.21 -0.50
CA HIS A 376 0.95 -1.13 -0.81
C HIS A 376 -0.48 -1.42 -0.34
N THR A 377 -0.82 -1.11 0.91
CA THR A 377 -2.12 -1.49 1.49
C THR A 377 -3.28 -0.58 1.11
N HIS A 378 -2.98 0.57 0.51
CA HIS A 378 -3.95 1.62 0.19
C HIS A 378 -4.78 2.10 1.41
N PHE A 379 -4.17 2.12 2.60
CA PHE A 379 -4.76 2.72 3.79
C PHE A 379 -3.95 3.94 4.20
N GLY A 380 -4.62 5.05 4.48
CA GLY A 380 -3.98 6.20 5.10
C GLY A 380 -3.48 5.81 6.48
N TRP A 381 -2.24 6.18 6.80
CA TRP A 381 -1.63 5.81 8.08
C TRP A 381 -0.69 6.90 8.61
N ASP A 382 -0.78 7.19 9.92
CA ASP A 382 0.21 7.97 10.66
C ASP A 382 0.23 7.54 12.13
N SER A 383 1.31 6.87 12.54
CA SER A 383 1.50 6.40 13.91
C SER A 383 2.98 6.29 14.28
N THR A 384 3.28 6.41 15.57
CA THR A 384 4.64 6.20 16.09
C THR A 384 4.73 4.87 16.81
N VAL A 385 5.69 4.03 16.42
CA VAL A 385 5.97 2.74 17.04
C VAL A 385 7.47 2.66 17.33
N GLY A 386 7.84 2.31 18.57
CA GLY A 386 9.25 2.12 18.94
C GLY A 386 10.12 3.37 18.74
N GLY A 387 9.53 4.57 18.78
CA GLY A 387 10.21 5.85 18.57
C GLY A 387 10.37 6.27 17.10
N VAL A 388 9.94 5.44 16.14
CA VAL A 388 9.92 5.78 14.71
C VAL A 388 8.50 6.15 14.30
N ARG A 389 8.32 7.25 13.56
CA ARG A 389 7.04 7.61 12.96
C ARG A 389 6.88 6.89 11.62
N TYR A 390 5.73 6.26 11.40
CA TYR A 390 5.37 5.56 10.18
C TYR A 390 4.22 6.28 9.49
N VAL A 391 4.39 6.59 8.20
CA VAL A 391 3.40 7.33 7.41
C VAL A 391 3.12 6.60 6.11
N GLN A 392 1.85 6.47 5.75
CA GLN A 392 1.42 6.02 4.43
C GLN A 392 0.50 7.07 3.83
N ALA A 393 0.78 7.45 2.58
CA ALA A 393 0.02 8.46 1.83
C ALA A 393 -0.34 7.92 0.44
N PRO A 394 -1.32 6.99 0.37
CA PRO A 394 -1.62 6.29 -0.87
C PRO A 394 -2.52 7.14 -1.76
N LEU A 395 -2.09 7.39 -3.00
CA LEU A 395 -3.00 7.98 -4.00
C LEU A 395 -4.10 6.97 -4.34
N SER A 396 -3.76 5.67 -4.36
CA SER A 396 -4.66 4.54 -4.56
C SER A 396 -5.43 4.56 -5.89
N TYR A 397 -6.35 3.61 -6.09
CA TYR A 397 -7.22 3.64 -7.27
C TYR A 397 -8.28 4.74 -7.14
N PRO A 398 -8.70 5.38 -8.26
CA PRO A 398 -9.77 6.38 -8.24
C PRO A 398 -11.08 5.87 -7.61
N GLN A 399 -11.42 4.61 -7.83
CA GLN A 399 -12.62 3.98 -7.28
C GLN A 399 -12.56 3.90 -5.75
N GLU A 400 -11.38 3.62 -5.19
CA GLU A 400 -11.18 3.57 -3.74
C GLU A 400 -11.28 4.97 -3.13
N ARG A 401 -10.66 5.98 -3.78
CA ARG A 401 -10.83 7.38 -3.36
C ARG A 401 -12.28 7.85 -3.43
N SER A 402 -13.08 7.32 -4.36
CA SER A 402 -14.51 7.68 -4.45
C SER A 402 -15.40 6.95 -3.44
N GLY A 403 -15.00 5.76 -2.98
CA GLY A 403 -15.84 4.87 -2.20
C GLY A 403 -15.44 4.64 -0.75
N ARG A 404 -14.16 4.90 -0.40
CA ARG A 404 -13.59 4.65 0.94
C ARG A 404 -12.47 5.63 1.33
N LEU A 405 -12.53 6.87 0.82
CA LEU A 405 -11.64 7.98 1.17
C LEU A 405 -11.35 8.13 2.66
N GLY A 406 -12.33 7.93 3.55
CA GLY A 406 -12.16 8.01 5.01
C GLY A 406 -11.13 7.01 5.56
N THR A 407 -10.82 5.94 4.83
CA THR A 407 -9.75 4.98 5.14
C THR A 407 -8.51 5.11 4.26
N VAL A 408 -8.60 5.80 3.13
CA VAL A 408 -7.47 6.04 2.20
C VAL A 408 -6.70 7.29 2.60
N ALA A 409 -7.39 8.31 3.09
CA ALA A 409 -6.82 9.62 3.34
C ALA A 409 -5.91 9.66 4.57
N THR A 410 -4.85 10.46 4.45
CA THR A 410 -3.93 10.85 5.53
C THR A 410 -3.89 12.38 5.56
N GLY A 411 -4.54 12.98 6.56
CA GLY A 411 -4.84 14.40 6.58
C GLY A 411 -5.66 14.81 5.36
N GLU A 412 -5.25 15.89 4.69
CA GLU A 412 -5.93 16.38 3.48
C GLU A 412 -5.48 15.64 2.20
N PHE A 413 -4.56 14.68 2.28
CA PHE A 413 -4.19 13.86 1.12
C PHE A 413 -5.08 12.62 1.03
N PRO A 414 -5.55 12.19 -0.17
CA PRO A 414 -5.24 12.69 -1.52
C PRO A 414 -6.22 13.76 -2.06
N HIS A 415 -7.19 14.22 -1.27
CA HIS A 415 -8.25 15.12 -1.73
C HIS A 415 -7.98 16.58 -1.35
N GLY A 416 -7.73 17.42 -2.34
CA GLY A 416 -7.52 18.85 -2.12
C GLY A 416 -7.49 19.61 -3.42
N SER A 417 -7.65 20.93 -3.34
CA SER A 417 -7.54 21.82 -4.50
C SER A 417 -6.60 22.99 -4.15
N PRO A 418 -5.37 23.04 -4.68
CA PRO A 418 -4.79 22.10 -5.64
C PRO A 418 -4.41 20.74 -5.00
N PRO A 419 -4.27 19.67 -5.81
CA PRO A 419 -3.71 18.41 -5.33
C PRO A 419 -2.25 18.63 -4.91
N THR A 420 -1.92 18.29 -3.66
CA THR A 420 -0.56 18.37 -3.14
C THR A 420 -0.19 17.04 -2.50
N PRO A 421 1.02 16.50 -2.68
CA PRO A 421 1.46 15.32 -1.95
C PRO A 421 1.61 15.64 -0.45
N LEU A 422 1.70 14.62 0.39
CA LEU A 422 1.72 14.81 1.84
C LEU A 422 3.08 15.37 2.29
N LEU A 423 3.10 16.47 3.06
CA LEU A 423 4.32 17.04 3.61
C LEU A 423 4.87 16.13 4.73
N ILE A 424 6.17 15.86 4.71
CA ILE A 424 6.85 15.05 5.74
C ILE A 424 7.84 15.89 6.55
N TYR A 425 8.59 16.77 5.90
CA TYR A 425 9.62 17.55 6.58
C TYR A 425 9.76 18.92 5.93
N ASP A 426 9.92 19.95 6.76
CA ASP A 426 10.21 21.32 6.34
C ASP A 426 11.56 21.74 6.92
N ALA A 427 12.55 21.90 6.04
CA ALA A 427 13.90 22.27 6.45
C ALA A 427 14.03 23.73 6.88
N THR A 428 13.08 24.60 6.55
CA THR A 428 13.05 26.02 6.97
C THR A 428 13.03 26.11 8.50
N ASN A 429 12.17 25.30 9.11
CA ASN A 429 12.00 25.21 10.56
C ASN A 429 12.67 23.95 11.16
N ARG A 430 13.28 23.11 10.30
CA ARG A 430 13.83 21.79 10.64
C ARG A 430 12.83 20.93 11.43
N SER A 431 11.58 20.93 10.98
CA SER A 431 10.46 20.34 11.70
C SER A 431 9.70 19.32 10.87
N PHE A 432 9.16 18.31 11.55
CA PHE A 432 8.14 17.43 11.02
C PHE A 432 6.76 18.02 11.32
N PRO A 433 5.78 17.95 10.40
CA PRO A 433 4.40 18.29 10.72
C PRO A 433 3.88 17.44 11.89
N PRO A 434 2.86 17.90 12.64
CA PRO A 434 2.16 17.07 13.60
C PRO A 434 1.63 15.78 12.97
N ARG A 435 1.27 14.80 13.81
CA ARG A 435 0.61 13.56 13.38
C ARG A 435 -0.65 13.91 12.57
N TYR A 436 -0.78 13.33 11.38
CA TYR A 436 -1.94 13.45 10.53
C TYR A 436 -3.08 12.56 11.02
N ASP A 437 -4.31 13.01 10.79
CA ASP A 437 -5.48 12.15 10.98
C ASP A 437 -5.52 11.08 9.89
N ALA A 438 -5.78 9.84 10.29
CA ALA A 438 -5.92 8.71 9.39
C ALA A 438 -6.83 7.67 10.05
N GLY A 439 -7.80 7.14 9.29
CA GLY A 439 -8.91 6.37 9.85
C GLY A 439 -8.47 5.17 10.67
N TRP A 440 -7.58 4.34 10.13
CA TRP A 440 -7.09 3.14 10.81
C TRP A 440 -6.12 3.45 11.96
N SER A 441 -5.23 4.43 11.80
CA SER A 441 -4.36 4.84 12.90
C SER A 441 -5.15 5.42 14.07
N ASN A 442 -6.20 6.21 13.79
CA ASN A 442 -7.11 6.74 14.81
C ASN A 442 -7.97 5.64 15.43
N TYR A 443 -8.36 4.63 14.65
CA TYR A 443 -9.03 3.43 15.17
C TYR A 443 -8.14 2.70 16.17
N TYR A 444 -6.89 2.39 15.83
CA TYR A 444 -5.98 1.66 16.72
C TYR A 444 -5.43 2.48 17.89
N ALA A 445 -5.47 3.82 17.80
CA ALA A 445 -5.22 4.68 18.95
C ALA A 445 -6.33 4.57 20.02
N ARG A 446 -7.54 4.16 19.62
CA ARG A 446 -8.70 3.99 20.51
C ARG A 446 -8.91 2.53 20.88
N TYR A 447 -8.79 1.61 19.94
CA TYR A 447 -9.18 0.22 20.14
C TYR A 447 -7.96 -0.70 20.01
N PRO A 448 -7.73 -1.59 20.99
CA PRO A 448 -6.60 -2.50 20.93
C PRO A 448 -6.75 -3.47 19.75
N ARG A 449 -5.62 -3.85 19.15
CA ARG A 449 -5.55 -4.91 18.16
C ARG A 449 -5.79 -6.26 18.84
N ARG A 450 -6.79 -7.03 18.40
CA ARG A 450 -7.25 -8.27 19.05
C ARG A 450 -7.27 -9.46 18.08
N ALA A 451 -6.09 -9.90 17.64
CA ALA A 451 -5.95 -11.03 16.72
C ALA A 451 -6.35 -12.38 17.35
N ASP A 452 -6.51 -12.43 18.68
CA ASP A 452 -7.00 -13.58 19.44
C ASP A 452 -8.48 -13.92 19.14
N LEU A 453 -9.26 -12.94 18.67
CA LEU A 453 -10.68 -13.10 18.36
C LEU A 453 -10.91 -13.65 16.95
N CYS A 454 -10.27 -14.78 16.61
CA CYS A 454 -10.20 -15.37 15.27
C CYS A 454 -11.55 -15.80 14.66
N HIS A 455 -12.61 -15.95 15.47
CA HIS A 455 -13.95 -16.36 15.04
C HIS A 455 -14.85 -15.18 14.64
N LEU A 456 -14.43 -13.95 14.95
CA LEU A 456 -15.23 -12.74 14.77
C LEU A 456 -14.87 -12.03 13.46
N LEU A 457 -15.84 -11.78 12.57
CA LEU A 457 -15.65 -10.91 11.41
C LEU A 457 -16.43 -9.62 11.55
N ALA A 458 -15.84 -8.51 11.06
CA ALA A 458 -16.57 -7.27 10.94
C ALA A 458 -17.79 -7.46 10.02
N PRO A 459 -18.94 -6.81 10.30
CA PRO A 459 -20.18 -7.06 9.56
C PRO A 459 -20.07 -6.94 8.04
N TYR A 460 -19.27 -6.00 7.54
CA TYR A 460 -19.08 -5.81 6.10
C TYR A 460 -18.22 -6.92 5.46
N VAL A 461 -17.25 -7.49 6.20
CA VAL A 461 -16.44 -8.63 5.75
C VAL A 461 -17.26 -9.91 5.81
N ALA A 462 -17.95 -10.13 6.93
CA ALA A 462 -18.86 -11.27 7.14
C ALA A 462 -19.87 -11.43 6.00
N SER A 463 -20.35 -10.32 5.41
CA SER A 463 -21.28 -10.35 4.28
C SER A 463 -20.76 -11.07 3.02
N GLN A 464 -19.45 -11.29 2.92
CA GLN A 464 -18.79 -11.94 1.78
C GLN A 464 -18.64 -13.46 1.94
N TYR A 465 -18.83 -13.98 3.14
CA TYR A 465 -18.48 -15.34 3.51
C TYR A 465 -19.64 -16.04 4.21
N LYS A 466 -19.58 -17.37 4.26
CA LYS A 466 -20.63 -18.17 4.88
C LYS A 466 -20.23 -18.49 6.32
N GLN A 467 -21.07 -18.08 7.26
CA GLN A 467 -20.87 -18.36 8.68
C GLN A 467 -21.01 -19.86 8.96
N VAL A 468 -20.05 -20.44 9.68
CA VAL A 468 -20.21 -21.77 10.28
C VAL A 468 -21.08 -21.62 11.52
N GLN A 469 -22.24 -22.27 11.51
CA GLN A 469 -23.22 -22.15 12.60
C GLN A 469 -22.59 -22.54 13.96
N GLY A 470 -22.81 -21.69 14.97
CA GLY A 470 -22.30 -21.90 16.33
C GLY A 470 -20.82 -21.54 16.54
N VAL A 471 -20.07 -21.19 15.49
CA VAL A 471 -18.64 -20.83 15.60
C VAL A 471 -18.39 -19.40 15.11
N GLY A 472 -18.70 -19.12 13.84
CA GLY A 472 -18.47 -17.80 13.27
C GLY A 472 -19.32 -16.76 13.98
N GLN A 473 -18.76 -15.63 14.37
CA GLN A 473 -19.50 -14.53 14.98
C GLN A 473 -19.35 -13.27 14.13
N VAL A 474 -20.40 -12.48 14.09
CA VAL A 474 -20.40 -11.18 13.42
C VAL A 474 -20.39 -10.09 14.46
N GLY A 475 -19.51 -9.13 14.26
CA GLY A 475 -19.50 -7.94 15.09
C GLY A 475 -18.16 -7.26 15.07
N TRP A 476 -18.01 -6.41 16.05
CA TRP A 476 -16.78 -5.71 16.35
C TRP A 476 -16.30 -6.15 17.73
N LEU A 477 -15.16 -5.63 18.19
CA LEU A 477 -14.66 -5.88 19.55
C LEU A 477 -15.79 -5.62 20.57
N LYS A 478 -16.14 -6.61 21.43
CA LYS A 478 -17.20 -6.52 22.45
C LYS A 478 -16.66 -6.68 23.88
N ASP A 479 -17.23 -5.85 24.76
CA ASP A 479 -17.24 -5.72 26.23
C ASP A 479 -15.93 -5.71 27.05
N GLY A 480 -15.73 -4.61 27.79
CA GLY A 480 -14.57 -4.32 28.66
C GLY A 480 -13.55 -3.35 28.04
N ASP A 481 -13.47 -3.32 26.71
CA ASP A 481 -12.51 -2.56 25.91
C ASP A 481 -13.15 -1.39 25.14
N ASN A 482 -14.24 -0.81 25.66
CA ASN A 482 -14.90 0.35 25.05
C ASN A 482 -14.47 1.67 25.71
N PRO A 483 -13.37 2.32 25.30
CA PRO A 483 -12.91 3.56 25.90
C PRO A 483 -13.78 4.78 25.56
N ASP A 484 -14.75 4.66 24.65
CA ASP A 484 -15.63 5.79 24.26
C ASP A 484 -16.96 5.85 25.03
N GLY A 485 -17.28 4.83 25.83
CA GLY A 485 -18.47 4.82 26.70
C GLY A 485 -19.82 4.75 25.95
N SER A 486 -19.83 4.40 24.67
CA SER A 486 -21.09 4.26 23.90
C SER A 486 -21.97 3.11 24.41
N ALA A 487 -23.28 3.37 24.51
CA ALA A 487 -24.28 2.48 25.09
C ALA A 487 -24.50 1.15 24.33
N THR A 488 -23.98 1.03 23.10
CA THR A 488 -24.11 -0.17 22.26
C THR A 488 -22.89 -1.09 22.28
N GLY A 489 -21.77 -0.63 22.89
CA GLY A 489 -20.52 -1.41 22.96
C GLY A 489 -19.85 -1.68 21.60
N HIS A 490 -20.23 -0.95 20.55
CA HIS A 490 -19.64 -1.12 19.21
C HIS A 490 -18.63 0.00 18.93
N PRO A 491 -17.37 -0.33 18.56
CA PRO A 491 -16.37 0.65 18.20
C PRO A 491 -16.83 1.45 16.98
N VAL A 492 -16.45 2.73 16.97
CA VAL A 492 -16.62 3.61 15.82
C VAL A 492 -15.77 3.06 14.66
N PRO A 493 -16.36 2.80 13.48
CA PRO A 493 -15.60 2.27 12.35
C PRO A 493 -14.48 3.20 11.89
N ALA A 494 -13.38 2.64 11.38
CA ALA A 494 -12.21 3.42 10.96
C ALA A 494 -12.52 4.50 9.91
N TRP A 495 -13.45 4.27 8.98
CA TRP A 495 -13.85 5.28 7.99
C TRP A 495 -14.54 6.51 8.60
N ALA A 496 -15.12 6.40 9.80
CA ALA A 496 -15.67 7.54 10.54
C ALA A 496 -14.64 8.24 11.44
N LEU A 497 -13.41 7.69 11.51
CA LEU A 497 -12.29 8.24 12.28
C LEU A 497 -11.20 8.83 11.38
N GLY A 498 -11.45 8.89 10.06
CA GLY A 498 -10.59 9.55 9.10
C GLY A 498 -10.63 11.06 9.21
N PRO A 499 -9.84 11.77 8.39
CA PRO A 499 -9.88 13.22 8.27
C PRO A 499 -11.29 13.73 8.04
N ALA A 500 -11.70 14.81 8.73
CA ALA A 500 -13.04 15.37 8.61
C ALA A 500 -13.39 15.73 7.15
N SER A 501 -12.43 16.30 6.43
CA SER A 501 -12.53 16.63 5.01
C SER A 501 -12.83 15.40 4.13
N ALA A 502 -12.22 14.25 4.44
CA ALA A 502 -12.45 12.98 3.74
C ALA A 502 -13.85 12.44 4.05
N THR A 503 -14.24 12.41 5.33
CA THR A 503 -15.55 11.88 5.74
C THR A 503 -16.70 12.71 5.18
N GLU A 504 -16.58 14.03 5.21
CA GLU A 504 -17.57 14.93 4.61
C GLU A 504 -17.68 14.73 3.09
N PHE A 505 -16.55 14.51 2.41
CA PHE A 505 -16.53 14.27 0.97
C PHE A 505 -17.26 12.97 0.62
N GLU A 506 -17.03 11.88 1.36
CA GLU A 506 -17.76 10.63 1.18
C GLU A 506 -19.26 10.80 1.42
N GLU A 507 -19.65 11.53 2.47
CA GLU A 507 -21.05 11.77 2.77
C GLU A 507 -21.75 12.54 1.65
N ARG A 508 -21.09 13.57 1.11
CA ARG A 508 -21.58 14.33 -0.06
C ARG A 508 -21.75 13.41 -1.28
N GLN A 509 -20.77 12.56 -1.58
CA GLN A 509 -20.86 11.59 -2.68
C GLN A 509 -22.03 10.61 -2.49
N ARG A 510 -22.19 10.07 -1.28
CA ARG A 510 -23.28 9.15 -0.94
C ARG A 510 -24.66 9.79 -1.09
N LEU A 511 -24.80 11.05 -0.67
CA LEU A 511 -26.06 11.82 -0.84
C LEU A 511 -26.35 12.10 -2.32
N ALA A 512 -25.35 12.50 -3.09
CA ALA A 512 -25.49 12.72 -4.53
C ALA A 512 -25.93 11.43 -5.27
N GLY A 513 -25.32 10.28 -4.94
CA GLY A 513 -25.70 8.98 -5.50
C GLY A 513 -27.14 8.58 -5.17
N LYS A 514 -27.61 8.85 -3.94
CA LYS A 514 -29.00 8.60 -3.53
C LYS A 514 -30.01 9.49 -4.29
N ASN A 515 -29.66 10.75 -4.54
CA ASN A 515 -30.52 11.66 -5.31
C ASN A 515 -30.63 11.24 -6.79
N LEU A 516 -29.53 10.77 -7.39
CA LEU A 516 -29.53 10.18 -8.73
C LEU A 516 -30.38 8.91 -8.84
N ALA A 517 -30.41 8.08 -7.79
CA ALA A 517 -31.22 6.87 -7.74
C ALA A 517 -32.71 7.13 -7.47
N LYS A 518 -33.06 8.26 -6.85
CA LYS A 518 -34.46 8.68 -6.64
C LYS A 518 -35.08 9.37 -7.87
N ASN A 519 -34.25 9.95 -8.74
CA ASN A 519 -34.67 10.65 -9.96
C ASN A 519 -34.66 9.76 -11.21
N ARG A 520 -34.39 8.46 -11.05
CA ARG A 520 -34.52 7.40 -12.06
C ARG A 520 -35.61 6.46 -11.63
#